data_AF-A0A7K6XBR4-F1
#
_entry.id   AF-A0A7K6XBR4-F1
#
_cell.length_a   1.000
_cell.length_b   1.000
_cell.length_c   1.000
_cell.angle_alpha   90.00
_cell.angle_beta   90.00
_cell.angle_gamma   90.00
#
_symmetry.space_group_name_H-M   'P 1'
#
loop_
_entity.id
_entity.type
_entity.pdbx_description
1 polymer ?
#
loop_
_entity_poly.entity_id
_entity_poly.type
_entity_poly.pdbx_seq_one_letter_code
_entity_poly.pdbx_strand_id
1 'polypeptide(L)' 'PANGTRLCALLYADDSPYYDRCCAGDVLEVPPDSDVPYMPRGWSARTSSLVVGARCELTVWSGKAKKGNSRRFSA' A
#
# COMPACT_ATOMS: atom_id res chain seq x y z
N PRO A 1 18.04 -7.90 -3.13
CA PRO A 1 18.44 -6.54 -2.68
C PRO A 1 19.17 -5.79 -3.80
N ALA A 2 18.47 -4.84 -4.43
CA ALA A 2 19.05 -3.82 -5.28
C ALA A 2 18.36 -2.52 -4.86
N ASN A 3 19.11 -1.58 -4.27
CA ASN A 3 18.65 -0.45 -3.44
C ASN A 3 18.04 -0.85 -2.08
N GLY A 4 18.87 -0.79 -1.03
CA GLY A 4 18.54 -1.17 0.35
C GLY A 4 17.64 -0.20 1.11
N THR A 5 16.67 0.43 0.45
CA THR A 5 15.56 1.10 1.12
C THR A 5 14.61 0.02 1.63
N ARG A 6 14.57 -0.17 2.95
CA ARG A 6 13.59 -1.05 3.58
C ARG A 6 12.20 -0.51 3.26
N LEU A 7 11.38 -1.27 2.52
CA LEU A 7 9.99 -0.91 2.25
C LEU A 7 9.10 -1.44 3.38
N CYS A 8 8.10 -0.64 3.78
CA CYS A 8 7.16 -1.04 4.81
C CYS A 8 5.85 -1.58 4.25
N ALA A 9 5.43 -1.11 3.07
CA ALA A 9 4.29 -1.69 2.39
C ALA A 9 4.45 -1.62 0.87
N LEU A 10 3.74 -2.52 0.20
CA LEU A 10 3.58 -2.57 -1.26
C LEU A 10 2.07 -2.61 -1.54
N LEU A 11 1.58 -1.66 -2.33
CA LEU A 11 0.20 -1.58 -2.77
C LEU A 11 0.15 -2.01 -4.25
N TYR A 12 -0.73 -2.94 -4.59
CA TYR A 12 -0.83 -3.50 -5.93
C TYR A 12 -2.14 -3.07 -6.60
N ALA A 13 -2.08 -2.85 -7.91
CA ALA A 13 -3.24 -2.45 -8.70
C ALA A 13 -4.19 -3.63 -8.97
N ASP A 14 -3.66 -4.84 -9.09
CA ASP A 14 -4.44 -6.02 -9.45
C ASP A 14 -4.46 -7.03 -8.29
N ASP A 15 -5.66 -7.56 -7.99
CA ASP A 15 -5.87 -8.61 -7.02
C ASP A 15 -6.31 -9.92 -7.69
N SER A 16 -6.05 -11.03 -7.00
CA SER A 16 -6.50 -12.35 -7.41
C SER A 16 -7.06 -13.11 -6.23
N PRO A 17 -8.14 -13.89 -6.42
CA PRO A 17 -8.61 -14.81 -5.38
C PRO A 17 -7.58 -15.91 -5.06
N TYR A 18 -6.61 -16.14 -5.96
CA TYR A 18 -5.52 -17.06 -5.74
C TYR A 18 -4.33 -16.33 -5.09
N TYR A 19 -3.91 -16.80 -3.91
CA TYR A 19 -2.91 -16.13 -3.10
C TYR A 19 -1.55 -15.98 -3.79
N ASP A 20 -1.16 -16.97 -4.59
CA ASP A 20 0.05 -16.96 -5.42
C ASP A 20 0.03 -15.91 -6.54
N ARG A 21 -1.14 -15.31 -6.81
CA ARG A 21 -1.37 -14.32 -7.88
C ARG A 21 -1.98 -13.02 -7.36
N CYS A 22 -2.11 -12.88 -6.03
CA CYS A 22 -2.81 -11.76 -5.38
C CYS A 22 -2.21 -10.40 -5.69
N CYS A 23 -0.89 -10.38 -5.88
CA CYS A 23 -0.09 -9.21 -5.65
C CYS A 23 0.72 -8.94 -6.92
N ALA A 24 0.00 -8.45 -7.93
CA ALA A 24 0.48 -8.31 -9.30
C ALA A 24 0.14 -6.94 -9.89
N GLY A 25 0.58 -6.71 -11.13
CA GLY A 25 0.35 -5.45 -11.84
C GLY A 25 1.28 -4.33 -11.36
N ASP A 26 0.80 -3.10 -11.51
CA ASP A 26 1.53 -1.91 -11.04
C ASP A 26 1.66 -1.93 -9.52
N VAL A 27 2.81 -1.51 -9.02
CA VAL A 27 3.13 -1.50 -7.59
C VAL A 27 3.44 -0.08 -7.13
N LEU A 28 2.85 0.32 -6.01
CA LEU A 28 3.18 1.54 -5.27
C LEU A 28 3.94 1.15 -4.00
N GLU A 29 5.21 1.56 -3.96
CA GLU A 29 6.10 1.31 -2.85
C GLU A 29 5.93 2.36 -1.76
N VAL A 30 5.82 1.91 -0.50
CA VAL A 30 5.69 2.78 0.67
C VAL A 30 6.89 2.59 1.59
N PRO A 31 7.82 3.57 1.63
CA PRO A 31 8.91 3.59 2.60
C PRO A 31 8.41 3.74 4.05
N PRO A 32 9.23 3.39 5.05
CA PRO A 32 8.96 3.71 6.45
C PRO A 32 8.83 5.22 6.63
N ASP A 33 8.04 5.60 7.64
CA ASP A 33 7.79 6.99 8.03
C ASP A 33 7.18 7.88 6.91
N SER A 34 6.70 7.26 5.84
CA SER A 34 6.03 7.95 4.74
C SER A 34 4.65 8.44 5.17
N ASP A 35 4.41 9.73 5.02
CA ASP A 35 3.10 10.34 5.21
C ASP A 35 2.58 10.95 3.90
N VAL A 36 1.64 10.25 3.26
CA VAL A 36 1.09 10.60 1.95
C VAL A 36 -0.39 10.96 2.04
N PRO A 37 -0.73 12.21 2.43
CA PRO A 37 -2.14 12.63 2.58
C PRO A 37 -2.92 12.65 1.26
N TYR A 38 -2.25 12.64 0.12
CA TYR A 38 -2.85 12.61 -1.21
C TYR A 38 -2.31 11.44 -2.00
N MET A 39 -3.22 10.69 -2.63
CA MET A 39 -2.85 9.58 -3.49
C MET A 39 -2.10 10.09 -4.74
N PRO A 40 -1.01 9.42 -5.17
CA PRO A 40 -0.34 9.77 -6.42
C PRO A 40 -1.30 9.75 -7.61
N ARG A 41 -0.98 10.55 -8.63
CA ARG A 41 -1.79 10.61 -9.86
C ARG A 41 -1.89 9.21 -10.48
N GLY A 42 -3.12 8.81 -10.84
CA GLY A 42 -3.40 7.50 -11.44
C GLY A 42 -3.58 6.36 -10.44
N TRP A 43 -3.48 6.61 -9.13
CA TRP A 43 -3.65 5.58 -8.08
C TRP A 43 -4.96 5.68 -7.31
N SER A 44 -5.76 6.73 -7.55
CA SER A 44 -7.07 6.88 -6.89
C SER A 44 -7.99 5.70 -7.24
N ALA A 45 -8.49 5.00 -6.22
CA ALA A 45 -9.34 3.81 -6.34
C ALA A 45 -8.73 2.66 -7.18
N ARG A 46 -7.41 2.63 -7.35
CA ARG A 46 -6.71 1.63 -8.16
C ARG A 46 -6.12 0.48 -7.34
N THR A 47 -5.78 0.72 -6.08
CA THR A 47 -5.22 -0.33 -5.22
C THR A 47 -6.29 -1.36 -4.88
N SER A 48 -6.01 -2.63 -5.16
CA SER A 48 -6.91 -3.77 -4.90
C SER A 48 -6.34 -4.72 -3.85
N SER A 49 -5.02 -4.89 -3.79
CA SER A 49 -4.34 -5.67 -2.76
C SER A 49 -3.13 -4.94 -2.18
N LEU A 50 -2.70 -5.32 -0.97
CA LEU A 50 -1.52 -4.76 -0.32
C LEU A 50 -0.80 -5.80 0.53
N VAL A 51 0.51 -5.60 0.69
CA VAL A 51 1.37 -6.39 1.58
C VAL A 51 2.08 -5.44 2.53
N VAL A 52 2.03 -5.75 3.82
CA VAL A 52 2.75 -5.01 4.87
C VAL A 52 3.94 -5.85 5.34
N GLY A 53 5.10 -5.22 5.44
CA GLY A 53 6.32 -5.85 5.93
C GLY A 53 6.26 -6.14 7.42
N ALA A 54 7.04 -7.14 7.87
CA ALA A 54 7.14 -7.47 9.28
C ALA A 54 7.67 -6.28 10.10
N ARG A 55 7.00 -6.00 11.24
CA ARG A 55 7.24 -4.86 12.13
C ARG A 55 6.92 -3.49 11.52
N CYS A 56 6.20 -3.45 10.40
CA CYS A 56 5.62 -2.22 9.87
C CYS A 56 4.12 -2.19 10.12
N GLU A 57 3.57 -0.98 10.12
CA GLU A 57 2.15 -0.72 10.21
C GLU A 57 1.79 0.29 9.13
N LEU A 58 0.67 0.02 8.43
CA LEU A 58 0.13 0.91 7.42
C LEU A 58 -1.26 1.36 7.84
N THR A 59 -1.46 2.68 7.97
CA THR A 59 -2.80 3.26 8.11
C THR A 59 -3.21 3.90 6.79
N VAL A 60 -4.40 3.57 6.29
CA VAL A 60 -4.98 4.14 5.08
C VAL A 60 -6.29 4.84 5.41
N TRP A 61 -6.62 5.86 4.62
CA TRP A 61 -7.85 6.62 4.75
C TRP A 61 -8.65 6.55 3.45
N SER A 62 -9.97 6.41 3.59
CA SER A 62 -10.91 6.38 2.45
C SER A 62 -11.03 7.73 1.73
N GLY A 63 -10.65 8.83 2.38
CA GLY A 63 -10.68 10.17 1.81
C GLY A 63 -9.32 10.86 1.76
N LYS A 64 -9.19 11.82 0.85
CA LYS A 64 -8.00 12.68 0.72
C LYS A 64 -7.74 13.48 2.01
N ALA A 65 -6.48 13.84 2.23
CA ALA A 65 -6.01 14.57 3.40
C ALA A 65 -6.42 13.89 4.72
N LYS A 66 -6.32 12.55 4.76
CA LYS A 66 -6.63 11.71 5.94
C LYS A 66 -8.06 11.85 6.47
N LYS A 67 -9.03 12.06 5.58
CA LYS A 67 -10.45 12.19 5.93
C LYS A 67 -11.19 10.86 5.78
N GLY A 68 -12.38 10.80 6.38
CA GLY A 68 -13.27 9.64 6.30
C GLY A 68 -12.83 8.49 7.21
N ASN A 69 -13.22 7.27 6.83
CA ASN A 69 -12.87 6.06 7.57
C ASN A 69 -11.40 5.72 7.38
N SER A 70 -10.76 5.26 8.46
CA SER A 70 -9.40 4.72 8.43
C SER A 70 -9.40 3.22 8.61
N ARG A 71 -8.38 2.55 8.07
CA ARG A 71 -8.06 1.15 8.37
C ARG A 71 -6.57 1.03 8.62
N ARG A 72 -6.23 0.18 9.58
CA ARG A 72 -4.87 -0.13 9.98
C ARG A 72 -4.55 -1.57 9.61
N PHE A 73 -3.39 -1.77 9.01
CA PHE A 73 -2.86 -3.08 8.60
C PHE A 73 -1.49 -3.29 9.24
N SER A 74 -1.27 -4.50 9.75
CA SER A 74 -0.01 -4.96 10.33
C SER A 74 0.18 -6.44 10.01
N ALA A 75 1.43 -6.88 9.90
CA ALA A 75 1.81 -8.28 9.67
C ALA A 75 1.85 -9.09 10.98
#